data_AF-A0A3B9N9Y4-F1
#
_entry.id   AF-A0A3B9N9Y4-F1
#
_cell.length_a   1.000
_cell.length_b   1.000
_cell.length_c   1.000
_cell.angle_alpha   90.00
_cell.angle_beta   90.00
_cell.angle_gamma   90.00
#
_symmetry.space_group_name_H-M   'P 1'
#
loop_
_entity.id
_entity.type
_entity.pdbx_description
1 polymer ?
#
loop_
_entity_poly.entity_id
_entity_poly.type
_entity_poly.pdbx_seq_one_letter_code
_entity_poly.pdbx_strand_id
1 'polypeptide(L)'
;MVYYKSLMGTGRKLEAYNILTKLYAKGQFAVENDLKKLYTELNGSVQGYENFNASLKIELTQNIRNHIKEMATFKPAPNFELLNLKGEKVSLASLKGKVVVLDFWATWCQPCIRSFPGMKAAQDSYADDKDVQFLFMNTWERDKNYKENVISFITKNNYPFEVLYDDQKDPQTGEVMAAKFGVKGIPAKFIIDKEGNIRYFLTGSTPNVDYIKLEMKELIEAAKKPYKG
;
A
#
# COMPACT_ATOMS: atom_id res chain seq x y z
N MET A 1 23.64 2.42 -4.55
CA MET A 1 24.95 2.21 -3.91
C MET A 1 24.73 2.22 -2.39
N VAL A 2 24.73 1.09 -1.66
CA VAL A 2 25.92 0.30 -1.26
C VAL A 2 26.70 1.00 -0.09
N TYR A 3 26.14 1.99 0.62
CA TYR A 3 26.86 2.62 1.76
C TYR A 3 27.18 1.61 2.88
N TYR A 4 26.19 0.86 3.36
CA TYR A 4 26.45 -0.18 4.37
C TYR A 4 27.35 -1.30 3.83
N LYS A 5 27.26 -1.62 2.54
CA LYS A 5 28.14 -2.60 1.88
C LYS A 5 29.59 -2.14 1.82
N SER A 6 29.83 -0.85 1.59
CA SER A 6 31.15 -0.24 1.69
C SER A 6 31.68 -0.30 3.12
N LEU A 7 30.84 0.03 4.13
CA LEU A 7 31.21 -0.10 5.54
C LEU A 7 31.58 -1.53 5.94
N MET A 8 30.85 -2.53 5.43
CA MET A 8 31.20 -3.95 5.63
C MET A 8 32.57 -4.27 5.01
N GLY A 9 32.87 -3.74 3.82
CA GLY A 9 34.16 -3.94 3.14
C GLY A 9 35.35 -3.23 3.82
N THR A 10 35.11 -2.14 4.54
CA THR A 10 36.16 -1.39 5.28
C THR A 10 36.27 -1.81 6.75
N GLY A 11 35.67 -2.94 7.16
CA GLY A 11 35.73 -3.44 8.54
C GLY A 11 34.89 -2.66 9.56
N ARG A 12 34.08 -1.68 9.14
CA ARG A 12 33.19 -0.86 10.00
C ARG A 12 31.87 -1.58 10.26
N LYS A 13 31.97 -2.81 10.77
CA LYS A 13 30.86 -3.76 10.89
C LYS A 13 29.74 -3.28 11.82
N LEU A 14 30.07 -2.66 12.96
CA LEU A 14 29.05 -2.16 13.89
C LEU A 14 28.19 -1.03 13.29
N GLU A 15 28.80 -0.17 12.48
CA GLU A 15 28.08 0.91 11.81
C GLU A 15 27.18 0.40 10.69
N ALA A 16 27.67 -0.56 9.90
CA ALA A 16 26.86 -1.27 8.93
C ALA A 16 25.66 -1.96 9.60
N TYR A 17 25.89 -2.59 10.76
CA TYR A 17 24.84 -3.26 11.55
C TYR A 17 23.75 -2.28 11.99
N ASN A 18 24.14 -1.14 12.58
CA ASN A 18 23.18 -0.12 13.01
C ASN A 18 22.36 0.44 11.84
N ILE A 19 22.97 0.61 10.66
CA ILE A 19 22.26 1.05 9.47
C ILE A 19 21.27 -0.02 9.02
N LEU A 20 21.71 -1.27 8.92
CA LEU A 20 20.86 -2.37 8.47
C LEU A 20 19.66 -2.58 9.38
N THR A 21 19.85 -2.53 10.70
CA THR A 21 18.75 -2.59 11.69
C THR A 21 17.77 -1.43 11.51
N LYS A 22 18.26 -0.20 11.28
CA LYS A 22 17.40 0.96 11.01
C LYS A 22 16.62 0.85 9.69
N LEU A 23 17.24 0.31 8.64
CA LEU A 23 16.55 0.06 7.37
C LEU A 23 15.47 -1.00 7.54
N TYR A 24 15.78 -2.07 8.27
CA TYR A 24 14.83 -3.12 8.64
C TYR A 24 13.63 -2.56 9.42
N ALA A 25 13.88 -1.74 10.44
CA ALA A 25 12.84 -1.09 11.23
C ALA A 25 11.98 -0.11 10.42
N LYS A 26 12.42 0.30 9.23
CA LYS A 26 11.63 1.06 8.25
C LYS A 26 10.96 0.16 7.20
N GLY A 27 10.87 -1.14 7.49
CA GLY A 27 10.28 -2.19 6.67
C GLY A 27 11.10 -2.62 5.46
N GLN A 28 12.38 -2.26 5.33
CA GLN A 28 13.21 -2.67 4.18
C GLN A 28 13.75 -4.09 4.37
N PHE A 29 12.93 -5.12 4.20
CA PHE A 29 13.35 -6.49 4.46
C PHE A 29 14.31 -7.06 3.41
N ALA A 30 14.51 -6.38 2.27
CA ALA A 30 15.60 -6.71 1.33
C ALA A 30 17.00 -6.74 1.97
N VAL A 31 17.19 -6.05 3.10
CA VAL A 31 18.46 -6.08 3.85
C VAL A 31 18.59 -7.26 4.82
N GLU A 32 17.56 -8.11 4.96
CA GLU A 32 17.49 -9.20 5.95
C GLU A 32 18.68 -10.15 5.85
N ASN A 33 19.08 -10.56 4.64
CA ASN A 33 20.23 -11.45 4.44
C ASN A 33 21.57 -10.82 4.87
N ASP A 34 21.78 -9.54 4.53
CA ASP A 34 23.00 -8.81 4.92
C ASP A 34 23.02 -8.58 6.43
N LEU A 35 21.86 -8.25 7.03
CA LEU A 35 21.69 -8.10 8.47
C LEU A 35 21.92 -9.43 9.20
N LYS A 36 21.41 -10.55 8.67
CA LYS A 36 21.64 -11.91 9.20
C LYS A 36 23.11 -12.25 9.25
N LYS A 37 23.79 -12.09 8.11
CA LYS A 37 25.23 -12.35 8.00
C LYS A 37 26.01 -11.54 9.04
N LEU A 38 25.75 -10.24 9.09
CA LEU A 38 26.47 -9.34 9.98
C LEU A 38 26.15 -9.57 11.45
N TYR A 39 24.90 -9.88 11.79
CA TYR A 39 24.51 -10.28 13.14
C TYR A 39 25.27 -11.53 13.57
N THR A 40 25.32 -12.57 12.72
CA THR A 40 26.04 -13.81 13.02
C THR A 40 27.54 -13.59 13.15
N GLU A 41 28.15 -12.74 12.32
CA GLU A 41 29.58 -12.39 12.46
C GLU A 41 29.89 -11.64 13.77
N LEU A 42 28.97 -10.78 14.24
CA LEU A 42 29.17 -9.99 15.46
C LEU A 42 28.79 -10.75 16.74
N ASN A 43 27.82 -11.66 16.69
CA ASN A 43 27.20 -12.30 17.86
C ASN A 43 27.35 -13.83 17.87
N GLY A 44 27.91 -14.44 16.83
CA GLY A 44 28.27 -15.87 16.79
C GLY A 44 27.10 -16.86 16.67
N SER A 45 25.86 -16.42 16.49
CA SER A 45 24.69 -17.32 16.49
C SER A 45 23.67 -17.00 15.39
N VAL A 46 23.40 -17.99 14.54
CA VAL A 46 22.29 -17.95 13.57
C VAL A 46 20.94 -18.03 14.29
N GLN A 47 20.81 -18.89 15.30
CA GLN A 47 19.58 -18.97 16.10
C GLN A 47 19.30 -17.67 16.86
N GLY A 48 20.35 -17.00 17.34
CA GLY A 48 20.24 -15.68 17.96
C GLY A 48 19.69 -14.64 16.99
N TYR A 49 20.06 -14.72 15.70
CA TYR A 49 19.52 -13.83 14.68
C TYR A 49 18.02 -14.05 14.47
N GLU A 50 17.54 -15.30 14.42
CA GLU A 50 16.11 -15.58 14.22
C GLU A 50 15.25 -14.94 15.32
N ASN A 51 15.68 -15.05 16.58
CA ASN A 51 15.00 -14.40 17.71
C ASN A 51 15.04 -12.87 17.61
N PHE A 52 16.19 -12.31 17.24
CA PHE A 52 16.35 -10.86 17.03
C PHE A 52 15.45 -10.35 15.89
N ASN A 53 15.46 -11.02 14.74
CA ASN A 53 14.64 -10.68 13.59
C ASN A 53 13.13 -10.78 13.91
N ALA A 54 12.73 -11.80 14.67
CA ALA A 54 11.36 -11.90 15.18
C ALA A 54 10.98 -10.70 16.04
N SER A 55 11.87 -10.26 16.94
CA SER A 55 11.63 -9.07 17.77
C SER A 55 11.50 -7.78 16.95
N LEU A 56 12.33 -7.59 15.91
CA LEU A 56 12.24 -6.44 15.01
C LEU A 56 10.92 -6.43 14.22
N LYS A 57 10.48 -7.59 13.71
CA LYS A 57 9.18 -7.72 13.03
C LYS A 57 8.01 -7.42 13.97
N ILE A 58 8.08 -7.87 15.23
CA ILE A 58 7.06 -7.58 16.25
C ILE A 58 7.00 -6.07 16.52
N GLU A 59 8.14 -5.41 16.73
CA GLU A 59 8.20 -3.97 17.00
C GLU A 59 7.65 -3.16 15.82
N LEU A 60 8.09 -3.47 14.60
CA LEU A 60 7.58 -2.82 13.39
C LEU A 60 6.06 -3.00 13.24
N THR A 61 5.57 -4.22 13.41
CA THR A 61 4.14 -4.52 13.31
C THR A 61 3.35 -3.77 14.39
N GLN A 62 3.88 -3.68 15.61
CA GLN A 62 3.25 -2.93 16.69
C GLN A 62 3.21 -1.43 16.40
N ASN A 63 4.29 -0.86 15.86
CA ASN A 63 4.34 0.54 15.45
C ASN A 63 3.33 0.84 14.33
N ILE A 64 3.24 -0.04 13.32
CA ILE A 64 2.22 0.06 12.27
C ILE A 64 0.83 0.02 12.89
N ARG A 65 0.54 -0.94 13.78
CA ARG A 65 -0.77 -1.04 14.44
C ARG A 65 -1.11 0.19 15.28
N ASN A 66 -0.15 0.75 15.99
CA ASN A 66 -0.35 1.96 16.79
C ASN A 66 -0.70 3.14 15.88
N HIS A 67 0.05 3.32 14.79
CA HIS A 67 -0.24 4.36 13.80
C HIS A 67 -1.60 4.17 13.12
N ILE A 68 -1.95 2.93 12.76
CA ILE A 68 -3.27 2.58 12.20
C ILE A 68 -4.40 2.96 13.16
N LYS A 69 -4.24 2.74 14.47
CA LYS A 69 -5.24 3.15 15.47
C LYS A 69 -5.44 4.66 15.52
N GLU A 70 -4.37 5.44 15.40
CA GLU A 70 -4.46 6.91 15.36
C GLU A 70 -5.17 7.42 14.11
N MET A 71 -5.06 6.69 13.00
CA MET A 71 -5.72 7.01 11.73
C MET A 71 -7.12 6.39 11.59
N ALA A 72 -7.59 5.65 12.59
CA ALA A 72 -8.88 4.98 12.53
C ALA A 72 -10.01 6.00 12.41
N THR A 73 -10.89 5.76 11.46
CA THR A 73 -12.13 6.53 11.28
C THR A 73 -13.28 5.55 11.08
N PHE A 74 -14.50 6.01 11.28
CA PHE A 74 -15.69 5.25 10.95
C PHE A 74 -16.71 6.20 10.34
N LYS A 75 -16.73 6.24 9.00
CA LYS A 75 -17.64 7.10 8.23
C LYS A 75 -18.12 6.32 7.01
N PRO A 76 -19.40 6.44 6.62
CA PRO A 76 -19.85 5.86 5.36
C PRO A 76 -18.98 6.34 4.20
N ALA A 77 -18.53 5.41 3.35
CA ALA A 77 -17.80 5.76 2.15
C ALA A 77 -18.77 6.41 1.13
N PRO A 78 -18.35 7.49 0.43
CA PRO A 78 -19.12 8.00 -0.69
C PRO A 78 -19.40 6.90 -1.72
N ASN A 79 -20.67 6.73 -2.07
CA ASN A 79 -21.05 5.75 -3.08
C ASN A 79 -20.57 6.21 -4.47
N PHE A 80 -20.27 5.24 -5.34
CA PHE A 80 -19.89 5.49 -6.73
C PHE A 80 -20.34 4.36 -7.65
N GLU A 81 -20.48 4.69 -8.93
CA GLU A 81 -20.56 3.76 -10.05
C GLU A 81 -19.66 4.30 -11.15
N LEU A 82 -18.54 3.63 -11.42
CA LEU A 82 -17.53 4.07 -12.38
C LEU A 82 -17.25 2.99 -13.42
N LEU A 83 -16.65 3.39 -14.53
CA LEU A 83 -16.27 2.46 -15.59
C LEU A 83 -14.84 1.94 -15.36
N ASN A 84 -14.66 0.64 -15.52
CA ASN A 84 -13.34 0.04 -15.57
C ASN A 84 -12.71 0.15 -16.98
N LEU A 85 -11.49 -0.39 -17.15
CA LEU A 85 -10.78 -0.36 -18.43
C LEU A 85 -11.50 -1.08 -19.59
N LYS A 86 -12.44 -1.98 -19.28
CA LYS A 86 -13.26 -2.70 -20.26
C LYS A 86 -14.58 -1.99 -20.57
N GLY A 87 -14.87 -0.86 -19.91
CA GLY A 87 -16.14 -0.16 -20.00
C GLY A 87 -17.27 -0.79 -19.17
N GLU A 88 -16.95 -1.72 -18.27
CA GLU A 88 -17.91 -2.32 -17.36
C GLU A 88 -18.12 -1.41 -16.15
N LYS A 89 -19.37 -1.34 -15.65
CA LYS A 89 -19.71 -0.57 -14.46
C LYS A 89 -19.32 -1.34 -13.19
N VAL A 90 -18.59 -0.67 -12.31
CA VAL A 90 -18.24 -1.17 -10.97
C VAL A 90 -18.79 -0.18 -9.95
N SER A 91 -19.57 -0.69 -9.00
CA SER A 91 -20.17 0.14 -7.94
C SER A 91 -19.68 -0.30 -6.56
N LEU A 92 -19.59 0.65 -5.63
CA LEU A 92 -19.28 0.30 -4.24
C LEU A 92 -20.36 -0.60 -3.64
N ALA A 93 -21.62 -0.37 -4.00
CA ALA A 93 -22.76 -1.17 -3.56
C ALA A 93 -22.62 -2.66 -3.96
N SER A 94 -22.13 -2.95 -5.17
CA SER A 94 -21.87 -4.34 -5.62
C SER A 94 -20.74 -5.04 -4.86
N LEU A 95 -19.94 -4.30 -4.10
CA LEU A 95 -18.82 -4.83 -3.29
C LEU A 95 -19.18 -5.00 -1.81
N LYS A 96 -20.45 -4.77 -1.42
CA LYS A 96 -20.91 -5.00 -0.05
C LYS A 96 -20.60 -6.43 0.39
N GLY A 97 -20.12 -6.59 1.62
CA GLY A 97 -19.60 -7.86 2.14
C GLY A 97 -18.11 -8.07 1.93
N LYS A 98 -17.43 -7.23 1.13
CA LYS A 98 -15.98 -7.25 0.94
C LYS A 98 -15.29 -6.09 1.65
N VAL A 99 -14.06 -6.30 2.09
CA VAL A 99 -13.14 -5.21 2.39
C VAL A 99 -12.60 -4.66 1.06
N VAL A 100 -12.71 -3.35 0.87
CA VAL A 100 -12.27 -2.68 -0.36
C VAL A 100 -11.07 -1.80 -0.06
N VAL A 101 -9.97 -2.01 -0.80
CA VAL A 101 -8.80 -1.13 -0.83
C VAL A 101 -8.94 -0.22 -2.04
N LEU A 102 -9.14 1.07 -1.81
CA LEU A 102 -9.13 2.09 -2.87
C LEU A 102 -7.75 2.76 -2.90
N ASP A 103 -7.15 2.86 -4.08
CA ASP A 103 -5.89 3.58 -4.30
C ASP A 103 -6.05 4.64 -5.40
N PHE A 104 -6.10 5.92 -5.01
CA PHE A 104 -6.19 7.04 -5.93
C PHE A 104 -4.82 7.39 -6.51
N TRP A 105 -4.73 7.43 -7.84
CA TRP A 105 -3.50 7.61 -8.59
C TRP A 105 -3.71 8.31 -9.93
N ALA A 106 -2.61 8.67 -10.60
CA ALA A 106 -2.58 9.18 -11.96
C ALA A 106 -1.29 8.75 -12.67
N THR A 107 -1.27 8.69 -14.00
CA THR A 107 -0.10 8.31 -14.81
C THR A 107 1.08 9.26 -14.65
N TRP A 108 0.82 10.54 -14.34
CA TRP A 108 1.85 11.53 -14.04
C TRP A 108 2.33 11.47 -12.57
N CYS A 109 1.63 10.74 -11.69
CA CYS A 109 1.97 10.65 -10.27
C CYS A 109 3.10 9.65 -10.03
N GLN A 110 4.34 10.14 -10.08
CA GLN A 110 5.53 9.30 -9.82
C GLN A 110 5.54 8.62 -8.45
N PRO A 111 5.16 9.27 -7.33
CA PRO A 111 5.05 8.57 -6.04
C PRO A 111 4.02 7.44 -6.05
N CYS A 112 2.91 7.58 -6.80
CA CYS A 112 1.92 6.52 -6.97
C CYS A 112 2.55 5.31 -7.69
N ILE A 113 3.16 5.55 -8.86
CA ILE A 113 3.79 4.52 -9.68
C ILE A 113 4.88 3.77 -8.90
N ARG A 114 5.69 4.48 -8.11
CA ARG A 114 6.72 3.85 -7.27
C ARG A 114 6.16 2.89 -6.21
N SER A 115 4.90 3.05 -5.79
CA SER A 115 4.24 2.16 -4.83
C SER A 115 3.58 0.93 -5.46
N PHE A 116 3.39 0.92 -6.78
CA PHE A 116 2.66 -0.15 -7.48
C PHE A 116 3.27 -1.54 -7.34
N PRO A 117 4.60 -1.73 -7.34
CA PRO A 117 5.17 -3.05 -7.02
C PRO A 117 4.72 -3.57 -5.64
N GLY A 118 4.64 -2.69 -4.63
CA GLY A 118 4.14 -3.03 -3.31
C GLY A 118 2.65 -3.32 -3.28
N MET A 119 1.85 -2.49 -3.95
CA MET A 119 0.40 -2.71 -4.05
C MET A 119 0.04 -3.99 -4.81
N LYS A 120 0.79 -4.30 -5.87
CA LYS A 120 0.69 -5.58 -6.57
C LYS A 120 1.00 -6.74 -5.63
N ALA A 121 2.11 -6.68 -4.89
CA ALA A 121 2.47 -7.74 -3.95
C ALA A 121 1.43 -7.92 -2.83
N ALA A 122 0.81 -6.82 -2.39
CA ALA A 122 -0.32 -6.85 -1.45
C ALA A 122 -1.54 -7.53 -2.09
N GLN A 123 -1.98 -7.09 -3.27
CA GLN A 123 -3.10 -7.70 -4.00
C GLN A 123 -2.87 -9.20 -4.27
N ASP A 124 -1.67 -9.58 -4.71
CA ASP A 124 -1.31 -10.99 -4.96
C ASP A 124 -1.42 -11.83 -3.68
N SER A 125 -1.13 -11.25 -2.50
CA SER A 125 -1.24 -11.95 -1.20
C SER A 125 -2.69 -12.19 -0.78
N TYR A 126 -3.65 -11.53 -1.43
CA TYR A 126 -5.09 -11.66 -1.21
C TYR A 126 -5.82 -12.26 -2.43
N ALA A 127 -5.10 -12.81 -3.41
CA ALA A 127 -5.70 -13.30 -4.66
C ALA A 127 -6.73 -14.43 -4.43
N ASP A 128 -6.53 -15.26 -3.40
CA ASP A 128 -7.45 -16.35 -3.04
C ASP A 128 -8.57 -15.92 -2.07
N ASP A 129 -8.54 -14.68 -1.59
CA ASP A 129 -9.48 -14.15 -0.62
C ASP A 129 -10.61 -13.37 -1.32
N LYS A 130 -11.75 -14.04 -1.50
CA LYS A 130 -12.94 -13.47 -2.17
C LYS A 130 -13.57 -12.31 -1.41
N ASP A 131 -13.23 -12.14 -0.14
CA ASP A 131 -13.74 -11.07 0.73
C ASP A 131 -12.91 -9.78 0.63
N VAL A 132 -11.89 -9.73 -0.22
CA VAL A 132 -11.03 -8.55 -0.41
C VAL A 132 -11.05 -8.11 -1.88
N GLN A 133 -11.19 -6.81 -2.11
CA GLN A 133 -11.14 -6.21 -3.44
C GLN A 133 -10.18 -5.02 -3.44
N PHE A 134 -9.27 -4.97 -4.41
CA PHE A 134 -8.46 -3.79 -4.68
C PHE A 134 -9.04 -3.05 -5.89
N LEU A 135 -9.20 -1.72 -5.78
CA LEU A 135 -9.60 -0.85 -6.88
C LEU A 135 -8.61 0.32 -6.98
N PHE A 136 -8.08 0.53 -8.18
CA PHE A 136 -7.10 1.59 -8.46
C PHE A 136 -7.81 2.73 -9.19
N MET A 137 -8.15 3.78 -8.45
CA MET A 137 -8.93 4.92 -8.92
C MET A 137 -8.03 5.87 -9.72
N ASN A 138 -8.09 5.79 -11.04
CA ASN A 138 -7.35 6.70 -11.92
C ASN A 138 -8.06 8.05 -11.97
N THR A 139 -7.47 9.06 -11.35
CA THR A 139 -8.06 10.39 -11.16
C THR A 139 -7.12 11.49 -11.66
N TRP A 140 -7.68 12.67 -11.90
CA TRP A 140 -6.94 13.90 -12.24
C TRP A 140 -5.96 13.75 -13.42
N GLU A 141 -6.29 12.89 -14.37
CA GLU A 141 -5.62 12.87 -15.67
C GLU A 141 -5.84 14.18 -16.42
N ARG A 142 -4.83 14.61 -17.18
CA ARG A 142 -4.79 15.92 -17.83
C ARG A 142 -4.80 15.83 -19.35
N ASP A 143 -4.31 14.72 -19.88
CA ASP A 143 -4.23 14.50 -21.32
C ASP A 143 -5.60 14.14 -21.88
N LYS A 144 -5.90 14.58 -23.11
CA LYS A 144 -7.16 14.23 -23.79
C LYS A 144 -7.29 12.72 -24.04
N ASN A 145 -6.16 12.05 -24.29
CA ASN A 145 -6.08 10.62 -24.60
C ASN A 145 -5.64 9.80 -23.37
N TYR A 146 -6.02 10.22 -22.17
CA TYR A 146 -5.56 9.57 -20.94
C TYR A 146 -6.02 8.11 -20.84
N LYS A 147 -7.18 7.74 -21.39
CA LYS A 147 -7.68 6.36 -21.33
C LYS A 147 -6.74 5.39 -22.05
N GLU A 148 -6.28 5.77 -23.24
CA GLU A 148 -5.30 5.00 -24.00
C GLU A 148 -3.95 4.94 -23.25
N ASN A 149 -3.52 6.06 -22.65
CA ASN A 149 -2.28 6.12 -21.87
C ASN A 149 -2.34 5.21 -20.63
N VAL A 150 -3.47 5.20 -19.92
CA VAL A 150 -3.70 4.37 -18.73
C VAL A 150 -3.69 2.90 -19.11
N ILE A 151 -4.44 2.51 -20.15
CA ILE A 151 -4.46 1.12 -20.64
C ILE A 151 -3.04 0.69 -21.04
N SER A 152 -2.34 1.51 -21.86
CA SER A 152 -0.98 1.23 -22.30
C SER A 152 -0.03 1.07 -21.10
N PHE A 153 -0.13 1.94 -20.10
CA PHE A 153 0.70 1.88 -18.90
C PHE A 153 0.47 0.59 -18.11
N ILE A 154 -0.78 0.22 -17.84
CA ILE A 154 -1.13 -0.97 -17.06
C ILE A 154 -0.70 -2.24 -17.79
N THR A 155 -0.98 -2.34 -19.09
CA THR A 155 -0.61 -3.49 -19.92
C THR A 155 0.91 -3.62 -20.04
N LYS A 156 1.62 -2.53 -20.35
CA LYS A 156 3.09 -2.56 -20.52
C LYS A 156 3.83 -3.00 -19.26
N ASN A 157 3.31 -2.65 -18.09
CA ASN A 157 3.92 -3.00 -16.80
C ASN A 157 3.34 -4.29 -16.19
N ASN A 158 2.43 -4.98 -16.88
CA ASN A 158 1.78 -6.22 -16.41
C ASN A 158 1.14 -6.10 -15.02
N TYR A 159 0.49 -4.96 -14.74
CA TYR A 159 -0.24 -4.78 -13.49
C TYR A 159 -1.64 -5.42 -13.57
N PRO A 160 -2.02 -6.32 -12.65
CA PRO A 160 -3.32 -6.99 -12.63
C PRO A 160 -4.41 -6.12 -12.00
N PHE A 161 -4.26 -4.80 -12.08
CA PHE A 161 -5.04 -3.85 -11.33
C PHE A 161 -6.43 -3.70 -11.94
N GLU A 162 -7.46 -3.78 -11.11
CA GLU A 162 -8.79 -3.33 -11.48
C GLU A 162 -8.83 -1.80 -11.38
N VAL A 163 -8.59 -1.15 -12.53
CA VAL A 163 -8.55 0.31 -12.62
C VAL A 163 -9.93 0.84 -12.97
N LEU A 164 -10.39 1.83 -12.21
CA LEU A 164 -11.62 2.58 -12.46
C LEU A 164 -11.29 4.02 -12.84
N TYR A 165 -11.97 4.56 -13.85
CA TYR A 165 -11.80 5.96 -14.23
C TYR A 165 -12.63 6.86 -13.32
N ASP A 166 -11.94 7.72 -12.58
CA ASP A 166 -12.52 8.81 -11.79
C ASP A 166 -12.62 10.08 -12.65
N ASP A 167 -13.42 9.98 -13.72
CA ASP A 167 -13.60 11.03 -14.73
C ASP A 167 -15.04 11.56 -14.81
N GLN A 168 -15.98 10.89 -14.14
CA GLN A 168 -17.37 11.31 -14.05
C GLN A 168 -17.50 12.44 -13.02
N LYS A 169 -17.75 13.65 -13.52
CA LYS A 169 -17.99 14.82 -12.68
C LYS A 169 -19.42 14.82 -12.15
N ASP A 170 -19.57 15.14 -10.88
CA ASP A 170 -20.86 15.46 -10.29
C ASP A 170 -21.51 16.63 -11.04
N PRO A 171 -22.77 16.53 -11.49
CA PRO A 171 -23.42 17.59 -12.25
C PRO A 171 -23.61 18.91 -11.47
N GLN A 172 -23.66 18.84 -10.13
CA GLN A 172 -23.89 19.99 -9.28
C GLN A 172 -22.57 20.64 -8.86
N THR A 173 -21.57 19.84 -8.45
CA THR A 173 -20.30 20.37 -7.94
C THR A 173 -19.21 20.45 -9.01
N GLY A 174 -19.34 19.72 -10.11
CA GLY A 174 -18.30 19.58 -11.14
C GLY A 174 -17.10 18.74 -10.68
N GLU A 175 -17.18 18.10 -9.51
CA GLU A 175 -16.08 17.38 -8.90
C GLU A 175 -16.13 15.87 -9.20
N VAL A 176 -14.95 15.25 -9.22
CA VAL A 176 -14.77 13.80 -9.36
C VAL A 176 -14.80 13.11 -7.99
N MET A 177 -14.84 11.78 -7.94
CA MET A 177 -14.91 11.00 -6.69
C MET A 177 -13.76 11.28 -5.73
N ALA A 178 -12.55 11.56 -6.23
CA ALA A 178 -11.43 11.95 -5.37
C ALA A 178 -11.82 13.12 -4.43
N ALA A 179 -12.53 14.14 -4.93
CA ALA A 179 -12.98 15.25 -4.10
C ALA A 179 -14.05 14.84 -3.07
N LYS A 180 -14.99 13.96 -3.45
CA LYS A 180 -16.02 13.43 -2.54
C LYS A 180 -15.43 12.60 -1.40
N PHE A 181 -14.33 11.91 -1.66
CA PHE A 181 -13.52 11.22 -0.64
C PHE A 181 -12.62 12.17 0.17
N GLY A 182 -12.63 13.47 -0.13
CA GLY A 182 -11.81 14.47 0.56
C GLY A 182 -10.33 14.43 0.17
N VAL A 183 -9.98 13.78 -0.95
CA VAL A 183 -8.60 13.66 -1.43
C VAL A 183 -8.06 15.04 -1.82
N LYS A 184 -6.97 15.46 -1.17
CA LYS A 184 -6.27 16.73 -1.47
C LYS A 184 -4.96 16.54 -2.22
N GLY A 185 -4.48 15.30 -2.33
CA GLY A 185 -3.27 14.93 -3.03
C GLY A 185 -3.21 13.43 -3.24
N ILE A 186 -2.50 12.99 -4.28
CA ILE A 186 -2.26 11.58 -4.59
C ILE A 186 -0.76 11.25 -4.41
N PRO A 187 -0.43 10.02 -3.99
CA PRO A 187 -1.32 8.89 -3.73
C PRO A 187 -2.14 9.06 -2.44
N ALA A 188 -3.36 8.55 -2.49
CA ALA A 188 -4.30 8.52 -1.38
C ALA A 188 -5.01 7.16 -1.35
N LYS A 189 -5.05 6.51 -0.18
CA LYS A 189 -5.62 5.17 -0.03
C LYS A 189 -6.71 5.16 1.02
N PHE A 190 -7.75 4.39 0.75
CA PHE A 190 -8.83 4.15 1.69
C PHE A 190 -9.04 2.66 1.87
N ILE A 191 -9.35 2.28 3.10
CA ILE A 191 -9.71 0.91 3.45
C ILE A 191 -11.16 0.96 3.92
N ILE A 192 -12.04 0.32 3.17
CA ILE A 192 -13.47 0.28 3.42
C ILE A 192 -13.82 -1.11 3.93
N ASP A 193 -14.59 -1.21 5.01
CA ASP A 193 -15.04 -2.50 5.55
C ASP A 193 -16.20 -3.11 4.77
N LYS A 194 -16.60 -4.32 5.20
CA LYS A 194 -17.69 -5.11 4.60
C LYS A 194 -19.05 -4.41 4.64
N GLU A 195 -19.22 -3.41 5.48
CA GLU A 195 -20.47 -2.64 5.66
C GLU A 195 -20.49 -1.38 4.78
N GLY A 196 -19.36 -1.03 4.14
CA GLY A 196 -19.24 0.16 3.31
C GLY A 196 -18.74 1.39 4.06
N ASN A 197 -18.12 1.21 5.24
CA ASN A 197 -17.56 2.31 6.02
C ASN A 197 -16.05 2.42 5.79
N ILE A 198 -15.56 3.65 5.61
CA ILE A 198 -14.14 3.96 5.63
C ILE A 198 -13.62 3.71 7.04
N ARG A 199 -12.64 2.81 7.14
CA ARG A 199 -11.93 2.46 8.37
C ARG A 199 -10.61 3.20 8.51
N TYR A 200 -9.91 3.39 7.40
CA TYR A 200 -8.61 4.03 7.37
C TYR A 200 -8.46 4.90 6.12
N PHE A 201 -7.72 5.98 6.27
CA PHE A 201 -7.31 6.88 5.19
C PHE A 201 -5.81 7.13 5.30
N LEU A 202 -5.08 6.91 4.22
CA LEU A 202 -3.63 7.09 4.15
C LEU A 202 -3.29 8.07 3.04
N THR A 203 -2.31 8.94 3.29
CA THR A 203 -1.76 9.85 2.29
C THR A 203 -0.27 9.59 2.11
N GLY A 204 0.22 9.83 0.90
CA GLY A 204 1.62 9.57 0.56
C GLY A 204 1.89 8.10 0.25
N SER A 205 3.14 7.82 -0.08
CA SER A 205 3.58 6.46 -0.40
C SER A 205 5.06 6.26 -0.10
N THR A 206 5.43 4.99 0.03
CA THR A 206 6.82 4.53 0.03
C THR A 206 7.03 3.63 -1.19
N PRO A 207 8.25 3.58 -1.78
CA PRO A 207 8.57 2.59 -2.81
C PRO A 207 8.82 1.19 -2.22
N ASN A 208 8.77 1.03 -0.89
CA ASN A 208 9.14 -0.19 -0.22
C ASN A 208 8.03 -1.24 -0.28
N VAL A 209 8.25 -2.27 -1.11
CA VAL A 209 7.31 -3.39 -1.36
C VAL A 209 6.91 -4.10 -0.08
N ASP A 210 7.89 -4.45 0.75
CA ASP A 210 7.68 -5.24 1.95
C ASP A 210 6.88 -4.49 3.02
N TYR A 211 7.20 -3.21 3.20
CA TYR A 211 6.46 -2.33 4.09
C TYR A 211 5.01 -2.19 3.62
N ILE A 212 4.76 -1.92 2.33
CA ILE A 212 3.41 -1.79 1.78
C ILE A 212 2.62 -3.09 2.00
N LYS A 213 3.23 -4.24 1.73
CA LYS A 213 2.57 -5.54 1.91
C LYS A 213 2.17 -5.77 3.37
N LEU A 214 3.04 -5.43 4.33
CA LEU A 214 2.74 -5.54 5.75
C LEU A 214 1.67 -4.54 6.19
N GLU A 215 1.78 -3.27 5.78
CA GLU A 215 0.82 -2.22 6.09
C GLU A 215 -0.58 -2.55 5.56
N MET A 216 -0.70 -2.95 4.30
CA MET A 216 -1.98 -3.37 3.71
C MET A 216 -2.55 -4.57 4.43
N LYS A 217 -1.73 -5.56 4.79
CA LYS A 217 -2.19 -6.72 5.56
C LYS A 217 -2.80 -6.29 6.90
N GLU A 218 -2.09 -5.48 7.69
CA GLU A 218 -2.58 -5.04 9.00
C GLU A 218 -3.88 -4.22 8.88
N LEU A 219 -3.97 -3.35 7.88
CA LEU A 219 -5.18 -2.56 7.60
C LEU A 219 -6.38 -3.42 7.18
N ILE A 220 -6.17 -4.33 6.22
CA ILE A 220 -7.23 -5.19 5.68
C ILE A 220 -7.74 -6.15 6.76
N GLU A 221 -6.84 -6.81 7.49
CA GLU A 221 -7.23 -7.72 8.57
C GLU A 221 -7.94 -7.01 9.72
N ALA A 222 -7.61 -5.74 9.98
CA ALA A 222 -8.33 -4.93 10.94
C ALA A 222 -9.72 -4.50 10.43
N ALA A 223 -9.86 -4.21 9.13
CA ALA A 223 -11.13 -3.83 8.50
C ALA A 223 -12.09 -5.03 8.31
N LYS A 224 -11.57 -6.26 8.22
CA LYS A 224 -12.40 -7.48 8.23
C LYS A 224 -13.14 -7.69 9.55
N LYS A 225 -12.62 -7.14 10.64
CA LYS A 225 -13.23 -7.24 11.98
C LYS A 225 -14.29 -6.14 12.12
N PRO A 226 -15.45 -6.45 12.77
CA PRO A 226 -16.44 -5.44 13.11
C PRO A 226 -15.80 -4.27 13.84
N TYR A 227 -16.22 -3.06 13.51
CA TYR A 227 -15.81 -1.87 14.24
C TYR A 227 -16.32 -1.97 15.68
N LYS A 228 -15.40 -1.88 16.64
CA LYS A 228 -15.70 -1.77 18.07
C LYS A 228 -15.26 -0.38 18.46
N GLY A 229 -16.21 0.54 18.58
CA GLY A 229 -15.96 1.95 18.90
C GLY A 229 -15.06 2.16 20.11
#